data_AF-A0A8R1XVE3-F1
#
_entry.id   AF-A0A8R1XVE3-F1
#
_cell.length_a   1.000
_cell.length_b   1.000
_cell.length_c   1.000
_cell.angle_alpha   90.00
_cell.angle_beta   90.00
_cell.angle_gamma   90.00
#
_symmetry.space_group_name_H-M   'P 1'
#
loop_
_entity.id
_entity.type
_entity.pdbx_description
1 polymer ?
#
loop_
_entity_poly.entity_id
_entity_poly.type
_entity_poly.pdbx_seq_one_letter_code
_entity_poly.pdbx_strand_id
1 'polypeptide(L)'
;MEYSPKNVMMSCFYLGAKIDEFNVSIDEFVINLKSDITKSNSETISSFEPQIILKLWYQLTIHLPNISSIRRTLNRNEKKFIVKFRFGEMRSHAKDFFKKVLFGDVILFYPPAQIALTVLKYALHMLDKTNDLLKDQLLNKMLGINGSRKATMF
;
A
#
# COMPACT_ATOMS: atom_id res chain seq x y z
N MET A 1 -6.61 -0.64 -30.65
CA MET A 1 -6.97 -0.81 -29.23
C MET A 1 -8.34 -0.19 -29.05
N GLU A 2 -9.33 -0.93 -28.55
CA GLU A 2 -10.74 -0.49 -28.48
C GLU A 2 -10.97 0.74 -27.60
N TYR A 3 -10.08 0.97 -26.61
CA TYR A 3 -10.19 2.06 -25.65
C TYR A 3 -8.91 2.89 -25.61
N SER A 4 -9.06 4.21 -25.50
CA SER A 4 -7.93 5.12 -25.29
C SER A 4 -7.41 4.97 -23.85
N PRO A 5 -6.11 4.65 -23.64
CA PRO A 5 -5.57 4.46 -22.30
C PRO A 5 -5.67 5.73 -21.43
N LYS A 6 -5.64 6.92 -22.06
CA LYS A 6 -5.86 8.18 -21.36
C LYS A 6 -7.26 8.26 -20.74
N ASN A 7 -8.28 7.84 -21.49
CA ASN A 7 -9.68 7.88 -21.03
C ASN A 7 -9.91 6.86 -19.93
N VAL A 8 -9.43 5.63 -20.13
CA VAL A 8 -9.50 4.56 -19.12
C VAL A 8 -8.82 5.00 -17.82
N MET A 9 -7.62 5.59 -17.91
CA MET A 9 -6.87 6.09 -16.75
C MET A 9 -7.65 7.15 -15.96
N MET A 10 -8.24 8.15 -16.65
CA MET A 10 -9.04 9.20 -15.99
C MET A 10 -10.26 8.61 -15.27
N SER A 11 -10.96 7.68 -15.91
CA SER A 11 -12.10 6.99 -15.31
C SER A 11 -11.71 6.11 -14.12
N CYS A 12 -10.59 5.40 -14.20
CA CYS A 12 -10.07 4.61 -13.07
C CYS A 12 -9.71 5.50 -11.86
N PHE A 13 -9.11 6.67 -12.08
CA PHE A 13 -8.82 7.60 -10.99
C PHE A 13 -10.08 8.15 -10.33
N TYR A 14 -11.07 8.54 -11.12
CA TYR A 14 -12.34 9.03 -10.59
C TYR A 14 -13.10 7.92 -9.83
N LEU A 15 -13.13 6.70 -10.37
CA LEU A 15 -13.72 5.53 -9.69
C LEU A 15 -12.98 5.21 -8.39
N GLY A 16 -11.65 5.28 -8.36
CA GLY A 16 -10.85 5.09 -7.15
C GLY A 16 -11.16 6.13 -6.07
N ALA A 17 -11.29 7.40 -6.45
CA ALA A 17 -11.72 8.46 -5.51
C ALA A 17 -13.11 8.19 -4.93
N LYS A 18 -14.06 7.71 -5.74
CA LYS A 18 -15.39 7.29 -5.25
C LYS A 18 -15.32 6.12 -4.27
N ILE A 19 -14.49 5.11 -4.55
CA ILE A 19 -14.38 3.89 -3.72
C ILE A 19 -13.70 4.17 -2.37
N ASP A 20 -12.65 5.00 -2.37
CA ASP A 20 -11.91 5.38 -1.16
C ASP A 20 -12.61 6.49 -0.33
N GLU A 21 -13.87 6.80 -0.63
CA GLU A 21 -14.68 7.85 0.01
C GLU A 21 -14.02 9.24 -0.03
N PHE A 22 -13.25 9.50 -1.09
CA PHE A 22 -12.66 10.81 -1.35
C PHE A 22 -13.70 11.70 -2.05
N ASN A 23 -14.50 12.39 -1.24
CA ASN A 23 -15.62 13.24 -1.67
C ASN A 23 -15.19 14.41 -2.57
N VAL A 24 -15.07 14.15 -3.87
CA VAL A 24 -14.77 15.13 -4.92
C VAL A 24 -15.82 15.05 -6.02
N SER A 25 -16.37 16.20 -6.39
CA SER A 25 -17.34 16.29 -7.50
C SER A 25 -16.66 16.00 -8.85
N ILE A 26 -17.42 15.54 -9.85
CA ILE A 26 -16.85 15.31 -11.19
C ILE A 26 -16.29 16.59 -11.80
N ASP A 27 -16.92 17.74 -11.54
CA ASP A 27 -16.48 19.04 -12.03
C ASP A 27 -15.14 19.45 -11.42
N GLU A 28 -14.97 19.31 -10.10
CA GLU A 28 -13.68 19.55 -9.42
C GLU A 28 -12.59 18.58 -9.88
N PHE A 29 -12.94 17.31 -10.12
CA PHE A 29 -12.00 16.32 -10.63
C PHE A 29 -11.50 16.71 -12.03
N VAL A 30 -12.41 17.10 -12.92
CA VAL A 30 -12.09 17.46 -14.30
C VAL A 30 -11.31 18.77 -14.40
N ILE A 31 -11.50 19.73 -13.49
CA ILE A 31 -10.69 20.96 -13.43
C ILE A 31 -9.20 20.64 -13.21
N ASN A 32 -8.88 19.57 -12.48
CA ASN A 32 -7.48 19.13 -12.27
C ASN A 32 -6.86 18.48 -13.51
N LEU A 33 -7.69 18.01 -14.45
CA LEU A 33 -7.23 17.53 -15.74
C LEU A 33 -6.96 18.77 -16.60
N LYS A 34 -5.68 19.10 -16.80
CA LYS A 34 -5.19 20.20 -17.67
C LYS A 34 -5.57 19.98 -19.14
N SER A 35 -6.85 19.96 -19.44
CA SER A 35 -7.43 19.61 -20.72
C SER A 35 -8.57 20.56 -21.02
N ASP A 36 -8.55 21.15 -22.21
CA ASP A 36 -9.41 22.29 -22.56
C ASP A 36 -10.90 21.94 -22.70
N ILE A 37 -11.27 20.66 -22.64
CA ILE A 37 -12.64 20.19 -22.92
C ILE A 37 -13.24 19.50 -21.69
N THR A 38 -13.58 20.30 -20.67
CA THR A 38 -14.13 19.81 -19.40
C THR A 38 -15.41 18.98 -19.58
N LYS A 39 -16.37 19.48 -20.37
CA LYS A 39 -17.67 18.81 -20.59
C LYS A 39 -17.54 17.44 -21.28
N SER A 40 -16.66 17.33 -22.27
CA SER A 40 -16.46 16.05 -22.97
C SER A 40 -15.79 15.02 -22.05
N ASN A 41 -14.88 15.46 -21.18
CA ASN A 41 -14.23 14.58 -20.21
C ASN A 41 -15.20 14.05 -19.16
N SER A 42 -16.12 14.87 -18.64
CA SER A 42 -17.11 14.40 -17.66
C SER A 42 -18.02 13.32 -18.25
N GLU A 43 -18.53 13.54 -19.46
CA GLU A 43 -19.35 12.55 -20.17
C GLU A 43 -18.57 11.26 -20.46
N THR A 44 -17.32 11.40 -20.90
CA THR A 44 -16.42 10.28 -21.15
C THR A 44 -16.20 9.47 -19.88
N ILE A 45 -15.89 10.12 -18.76
CA ILE A 45 -15.65 9.45 -17.47
C ILE A 45 -16.89 8.67 -17.04
N SER A 46 -18.07 9.30 -17.08
CA SER A 46 -19.34 8.66 -16.72
C SER A 46 -19.72 7.49 -17.64
N SER A 47 -19.39 7.56 -18.93
CA SER A 47 -19.66 6.46 -19.87
C SER A 47 -18.78 5.22 -19.63
N PHE A 48 -17.54 5.44 -19.17
CA PHE A 48 -16.57 4.38 -18.90
C PHE A 48 -16.73 3.74 -17.53
N GLU A 49 -17.23 4.48 -16.53
CA GLU A 49 -17.41 4.00 -15.17
C GLU A 49 -18.12 2.63 -15.08
N PRO A 50 -19.33 2.42 -15.66
CA PRO A 50 -19.99 1.11 -15.61
C PRO A 50 -19.21 0.02 -16.36
N GLN A 51 -18.52 0.37 -17.44
CA GLN A 51 -17.73 -0.59 -18.23
C GLN A 51 -16.54 -1.11 -17.42
N ILE A 52 -15.86 -0.23 -16.68
CA ILE A 52 -14.72 -0.58 -15.81
C ILE A 52 -15.19 -1.48 -14.67
N ILE A 53 -16.30 -1.14 -14.02
CA ILE A 53 -16.87 -1.94 -12.93
C ILE A 53 -17.22 -3.36 -13.40
N LEU A 54 -17.82 -3.48 -14.60
CA LEU A 54 -18.12 -4.76 -15.23
C LEU A 54 -16.85 -5.58 -15.52
N LYS A 55 -15.78 -4.94 -16.01
CA LYS A 55 -14.50 -5.60 -16.29
C LYS A 55 -13.73 -6.01 -15.04
N LEU A 56 -13.92 -5.31 -13.92
CA LEU A 56 -13.36 -5.66 -12.60
C LEU A 56 -14.20 -6.69 -11.84
N TRP A 57 -15.28 -7.21 -12.44
CA TRP A 57 -16.21 -8.16 -11.80
C TRP A 57 -16.74 -7.66 -10.43
N TYR A 58 -16.98 -6.35 -10.31
CA TYR A 58 -17.42 -5.71 -9.06
C TYR A 58 -16.44 -5.87 -7.87
N GLN A 59 -15.20 -6.30 -8.12
CA GLN A 59 -14.13 -6.36 -7.11
C GLN A 59 -13.48 -4.99 -6.96
N LEU A 60 -14.16 -4.10 -6.23
CA LEU A 60 -13.75 -2.70 -6.06
C LEU A 60 -12.81 -2.48 -4.86
N THR A 61 -12.82 -3.39 -3.88
CA THR A 61 -12.04 -3.25 -2.65
C THR A 61 -10.60 -3.71 -2.87
N ILE A 62 -9.65 -2.78 -2.79
CA ILE A 62 -8.22 -3.07 -2.94
C ILE A 62 -7.52 -2.86 -1.59
N HIS A 63 -6.89 -3.91 -1.07
CA HIS A 63 -6.09 -3.79 0.15
C HIS A 63 -4.68 -3.30 -0.17
N LEU A 64 -4.42 -2.01 0.03
CA LEU A 64 -3.09 -1.45 -0.19
C LEU A 64 -2.11 -1.90 0.91
N PRO A 65 -0.84 -2.17 0.56
CA PRO A 65 0.21 -2.44 1.52
C PRO A 65 0.60 -1.15 2.25
N ASN A 66 -0.14 -0.79 3.29
CA ASN A 66 0.16 0.39 4.07
C ASN A 66 1.12 0.05 5.22
N ILE A 67 2.29 0.69 5.24
CA ILE A 67 3.24 0.64 6.38
C ILE A 67 2.54 0.93 7.71
N SER A 68 1.51 1.79 7.69
CA SER A 68 0.72 2.12 8.88
C SER A 68 0.07 0.89 9.51
N SER A 69 -0.33 -0.11 8.72
CA SER A 69 -0.87 -1.37 9.23
C SER A 69 0.21 -2.17 9.98
N ILE A 70 1.43 -2.25 9.44
CA ILE A 70 2.57 -2.86 10.14
C ILE A 70 2.92 -2.06 11.40
N ARG A 71 2.98 -0.74 11.31
CA ARG A 71 3.21 0.15 12.46
C ARG A 71 2.22 -0.12 13.58
N ARG A 72 0.94 -0.30 13.26
CA ARG A 72 -0.08 -0.60 14.27
C ARG A 72 0.15 -1.96 14.92
N THR A 73 0.58 -2.96 14.16
CA THR A 73 0.92 -4.29 14.69
C THR A 73 2.16 -4.23 15.59
N LEU A 74 3.21 -3.52 15.16
CA LEU A 74 4.42 -3.29 15.97
C LEU A 74 4.07 -2.54 17.27
N ASN A 75 3.30 -1.45 17.17
CA ASN A 75 2.89 -0.66 18.34
C ASN A 75 2.00 -1.45 19.33
N ARG A 76 1.20 -2.41 18.85
CA ARG A 76 0.30 -3.23 19.71
C ARG A 76 1.07 -4.22 20.57
N ASN A 77 2.12 -4.82 20.03
CA ASN A 77 2.88 -5.86 20.73
C ASN A 77 3.94 -5.26 21.67
N GLU A 78 4.16 -3.94 21.62
CA GLU A 78 5.40 -3.36 22.10
C GLU A 78 5.21 -1.94 22.68
N LYS A 79 4.76 -1.83 23.93
CA LYS A 79 5.14 -0.67 24.77
C LYS A 79 6.64 -0.70 25.18
N LYS A 80 7.42 -1.69 24.72
CA LYS A 80 8.77 -2.01 25.24
C LYS A 80 9.83 -2.43 24.22
N PHE A 81 9.58 -2.50 22.91
CA PHE A 81 10.65 -2.67 21.92
C PHE A 81 11.20 -1.29 21.59
N ILE A 82 12.44 -0.97 21.90
CA ILE A 82 13.60 -1.42 21.12
C ILE A 82 13.38 -1.19 19.62
N VAL A 83 12.87 -0.02 19.28
CA VAL A 83 13.29 0.67 18.07
C VAL A 83 13.42 2.14 18.48
N LYS A 84 14.51 2.46 19.19
CA LYS A 84 15.15 3.79 19.14
C LYS A 84 15.69 4.06 17.72
N PHE A 85 15.00 3.56 16.69
CA PHE A 85 15.28 3.92 15.31
C PHE A 85 14.38 5.10 15.02
N ARG A 86 14.94 6.04 14.27
CA ARG A 86 14.19 7.14 13.73
C ARG A 86 13.30 6.53 12.66
N PHE A 87 12.07 6.15 13.03
CA PHE A 87 11.03 5.71 12.08
C PHE A 87 10.91 6.68 10.89
N GLY A 88 11.29 7.96 11.09
CA GLY A 88 11.45 8.95 10.04
C GLY A 88 12.43 8.54 8.94
N GLU A 89 13.62 8.02 9.27
CA GLU A 89 14.65 7.61 8.30
C GLU A 89 14.19 6.39 7.50
N MET A 90 13.66 5.38 8.20
CA MET A 90 13.10 4.18 7.57
C MET A 90 11.93 4.54 6.61
N ARG A 91 11.12 5.54 6.96
CA ARG A 91 9.96 5.95 6.16
C ARG A 91 10.36 6.44 4.77
N SER A 92 11.53 7.07 4.61
CA SER A 92 11.99 7.52 3.29
C SER A 92 12.30 6.33 2.39
N HIS A 93 13.17 5.42 2.83
CA HIS A 93 13.52 4.21 2.07
C HIS A 93 12.30 3.32 1.80
N ALA A 94 11.41 3.20 2.77
CA ALA A 94 10.18 2.45 2.61
C ALA A 94 9.27 3.08 1.54
N LYS A 95 9.05 4.40 1.58
CA LYS A 95 8.26 5.12 0.57
C LYS A 95 8.84 4.95 -0.84
N ASP A 96 10.16 5.02 -0.98
CA ASP A 96 10.82 4.87 -2.28
C ASP A 96 10.67 3.46 -2.84
N PHE A 97 10.76 2.44 -1.98
CA PHE A 97 10.48 1.07 -2.38
C PHE A 97 9.01 0.86 -2.76
N PHE A 98 8.08 1.46 -2.01
CA PHE A 98 6.65 1.39 -2.36
C PHE A 98 6.34 1.99 -3.72
N LYS A 99 6.96 3.12 -4.08
CA LYS A 99 6.83 3.69 -5.42
C LYS A 99 7.27 2.69 -6.49
N LYS A 100 8.40 2.01 -6.29
CA LYS A 100 8.89 0.97 -7.23
C LYS A 100 7.93 -0.20 -7.35
N VAL A 101 7.34 -0.65 -6.23
CA VAL A 101 6.35 -1.73 -6.22
C VAL A 101 5.08 -1.34 -6.98
N LEU A 102 4.62 -0.09 -6.89
CA LEU A 102 3.43 0.41 -7.59
C LEU A 102 3.61 0.49 -9.11
N PHE A 103 4.83 0.68 -9.60
CA PHE A 103 5.13 0.67 -11.03
C PHE A 103 5.32 -0.73 -11.62
N GLY A 104 5.35 -1.79 -10.78
CA GLY A 104 5.49 -3.17 -11.22
C GLY A 104 4.26 -4.02 -10.91
N ASP A 105 4.25 -5.25 -11.43
CA ASP A 105 3.12 -6.17 -11.31
C ASP A 105 3.08 -6.92 -9.96
N VAL A 106 3.99 -6.61 -9.03
CA VAL A 106 4.15 -7.29 -7.74
C VAL A 106 2.85 -7.29 -6.92
N ILE A 107 2.04 -6.22 -7.06
CA ILE A 107 0.75 -6.06 -6.36
C ILE A 107 -0.28 -7.10 -6.82
N LEU A 108 -0.14 -7.63 -8.04
CA LEU A 108 -1.03 -8.66 -8.58
C LEU A 108 -0.64 -10.08 -8.12
N PHE A 109 0.62 -10.29 -7.74
CA PHE A 109 1.14 -11.62 -7.39
C PHE A 109 1.17 -11.91 -5.89
N TYR A 110 1.38 -10.91 -5.04
CA TYR A 110 1.62 -11.12 -3.61
C TYR A 110 0.59 -10.40 -2.72
N PRO A 111 0.18 -11.00 -1.59
CA PRO A 111 -0.70 -10.34 -0.63
C PRO A 111 -0.02 -9.10 -0.01
N PRO A 112 -0.80 -8.06 0.35
CA PRO A 112 -0.27 -6.78 0.83
C PRO A 112 0.58 -6.89 2.10
N ALA A 113 0.32 -7.90 2.95
CA ALA A 113 1.12 -8.16 4.14
C ALA A 113 2.57 -8.58 3.79
N GLN A 114 2.76 -9.41 2.76
CA GLN A 114 4.09 -9.85 2.32
C GLN A 114 4.86 -8.70 1.66
N ILE A 115 4.18 -7.89 0.85
CA ILE A 115 4.76 -6.68 0.26
C ILE A 115 5.24 -5.76 1.37
N ALA A 116 4.39 -5.49 2.36
CA ALA A 116 4.73 -4.60 3.46
C ALA A 116 5.90 -5.13 4.32
N LEU A 117 5.97 -6.44 4.57
CA LEU A 117 7.11 -7.07 5.26
C LEU A 117 8.40 -6.96 4.44
N THR A 118 8.31 -7.14 3.12
CA THR A 118 9.45 -6.98 2.21
C THR A 118 9.97 -5.55 2.25
N VAL A 119 9.07 -4.55 2.29
CA VAL A 119 9.48 -3.15 2.43
C VAL A 119 10.17 -2.89 3.76
N LEU A 120 9.66 -3.46 4.85
CA LEU A 120 10.29 -3.37 6.17
C LEU A 120 11.72 -3.93 6.12
N LYS A 121 11.87 -5.16 5.61
CA LYS A 121 13.17 -5.82 5.43
C LYS A 121 14.13 -4.98 4.58
N TYR A 122 13.66 -4.43 3.47
CA TYR A 122 14.45 -3.56 2.58
C TYR A 122 14.90 -2.27 3.27
N ALA A 123 13.99 -1.57 3.94
CA ALA A 123 14.30 -0.31 4.60
C ALA A 123 15.32 -0.49 5.73
N LEU A 124 15.32 -1.65 6.39
CA LEU A 124 16.30 -1.95 7.42
C LEU A 124 17.66 -2.37 6.86
N HIS A 125 17.66 -3.11 5.73
CA HIS A 125 18.88 -3.38 4.98
C HIS A 125 19.57 -2.08 4.52
N MET A 126 18.80 -1.06 4.13
CA MET A 126 19.36 0.25 3.73
C MET A 126 19.91 1.08 4.89
N LEU A 127 19.48 0.81 6.13
CA LEU A 127 20.00 1.50 7.32
C LEU A 127 21.28 0.85 7.88
N ASP A 128 21.85 -0.12 7.16
CA ASP A 128 23.06 -0.87 7.50
C ASP A 128 23.03 -1.48 8.92
N LYS A 129 21.81 -1.78 9.39
CA LYS A 129 21.60 -2.45 10.67
C LYS A 129 21.50 -3.93 10.38
N THR A 130 22.52 -4.64 10.85
CA THR A 130 22.80 -6.07 10.71
C THR A 130 21.55 -6.93 10.61
N ASN A 131 21.58 -7.86 9.64
CA ASN A 131 20.56 -8.88 9.37
C ASN A 131 20.09 -9.66 10.62
N ASP A 132 20.89 -9.66 11.68
CA ASP A 132 20.66 -10.40 12.92
C ASP A 132 19.54 -9.78 13.78
N LEU A 133 19.40 -8.44 13.79
CA LEU A 133 18.40 -7.80 14.67
C LEU A 133 16.95 -8.09 14.23
N LEU A 134 16.72 -8.31 12.93
CA LEU A 134 15.38 -8.55 12.38
C LEU A 134 14.98 -10.00 12.33
N LYS A 135 15.92 -10.87 11.97
CA LYS A 135 15.66 -12.31 11.98
C LYS A 135 15.44 -12.77 13.41
N ASP A 136 16.27 -12.33 14.34
CA ASP A 136 16.26 -12.93 15.67
C ASP A 136 15.37 -12.21 16.67
N GLN A 137 15.09 -10.91 16.51
CA GLN A 137 14.19 -10.20 17.43
C GLN A 137 12.82 -9.96 16.80
N LEU A 138 12.74 -9.54 15.54
CA LEU A 138 11.46 -9.21 14.94
C LEU A 138 10.68 -10.45 14.52
N LEU A 139 11.29 -11.41 13.80
CA LEU A 139 10.57 -12.65 13.40
C LEU A 139 10.29 -13.55 14.61
N ASN A 140 11.28 -13.83 15.47
CA ASN A 140 11.06 -14.68 16.64
C ASN A 140 10.00 -14.12 17.59
N LYS A 141 9.95 -12.80 17.79
CA LYS A 141 8.99 -12.19 18.71
C LYS A 141 7.63 -11.91 18.08
N MET A 142 7.56 -11.67 16.76
CA MET A 142 6.30 -11.62 16.00
C MET A 142 5.64 -13.00 15.86
N LEU A 143 6.43 -14.07 15.72
CA LEU A 143 5.96 -15.46 15.69
C LEU A 143 5.69 -16.03 17.10
N GLY A 144 5.97 -15.26 18.16
CA GLY A 144 5.84 -15.73 19.55
C GLY A 144 6.81 -16.85 19.93
N ILE A 145 7.82 -17.10 19.11
CA ILE A 145 8.89 -18.08 19.35
C ILE A 145 9.94 -17.42 20.23
N ASN A 146 9.57 -17.01 21.44
CA ASN A 146 10.56 -16.79 22.48
C ASN A 146 11.01 -18.17 22.95
N GLY A 147 12.27 -18.53 22.68
CA GLY A 147 12.96 -19.73 23.17
C GLY A 147 13.15 -19.78 24.70
N SER A 148 12.16 -19.29 25.45
CA SER A 148 12.13 -19.24 26.90
C SER A 148 10.93 -19.98 27.49
N ARG A 149 10.51 -21.11 26.89
CA ARG A 149 9.97 -22.21 27.71
C ARG A 149 11.16 -22.77 28.50
N LYS A 150 11.55 -22.05 29.56
CA LYS A 150 12.26 -22.68 30.66
C LYS A 150 11.43 -23.89 31.05
N ALA A 151 12.05 -25.05 31.01
CA ALA A 151 11.62 -26.21 31.76
C ALA A 151 11.49 -25.77 33.23
N THR A 152 10.28 -25.38 33.63
CA THR A 152 9.83 -25.52 35.01
C THR A 152 9.26 -26.93 35.10
N MET A 153 10.13 -27.86 35.50
CA MET A 153 9.73 -29.01 36.30
C MET A 153 8.93 -28.47 37.49
N PHE A 154 7.64 -28.82 37.56
CA PHE A 154 6.93 -29.32 38.73
C PHE A 154 5.64 -29.99 38.22
#